data_AF-A0A1V2M381-F1
#
_entry.id   AF-A0A1V2M381-F1
#
_cell.length_a   1.000
_cell.length_b   1.000
_cell.length_c   1.000
_cell.angle_alpha   90.00
_cell.angle_beta   90.00
_cell.angle_gamma   90.00
#
_symmetry.space_group_name_H-M   'P 1'
#
loop_
_entity.id
_entity.type
_entity.pdbx_description
1 polymer ?
#
loop_
_entity_poly.entity_id
_entity_poly.type
_entity_poly.pdbx_seq_one_letter_code
_entity_poly.pdbx_strand_id
1 'polypeptide(L)'
;MDTDVSQLLEEPTFKLTKSSDSYDEFNNLIKQTTYEYDVFNNLIKLTTYYEGTLAIENIYEYDAFNNLIKLTSLNSEYIYKYDAFNNLIKLTTYNEEGRLTTEYIYEYDAFNNLIKQTTYYKYDTLYEKIYEYDEFNNLIKYTYYNNGKLTTEYIYEYDAFNNLIKKTFYFDGALYENIYEYDKFSNLIKKTYYLVSVFYNHIYYEYDKFNNLIKQTTYNDGTLKHEKIYEYDEFNNLIKQTTYNDGTLEHEKIYEYDEFNNLIKKTYYEDGILENETIYEYTRVQ
;
A
#
# COMPACT_ATOMS: atom_id res chain seq x y z
N MET A 1 -4.50 33.75 -51.97
CA MET A 1 -3.54 34.46 -51.10
C MET A 1 -4.11 34.30 -49.70
N ASP A 2 -4.10 33.08 -49.16
CA ASP A 2 -2.93 32.43 -48.56
C ASP A 2 -2.14 33.37 -47.68
N THR A 3 -2.27 33.20 -46.36
CA THR A 3 -1.19 32.61 -45.55
C THR A 3 -1.79 32.05 -44.26
N ASP A 4 -1.86 30.72 -44.24
CA ASP A 4 -1.75 29.88 -43.05
C ASP A 4 -0.47 30.25 -42.27
N VAL A 5 -0.59 30.35 -40.94
CA VAL A 5 0.57 30.36 -40.03
C VAL A 5 0.24 29.44 -38.87
N SER A 6 0.37 28.14 -39.12
CA SER A 6 0.62 27.17 -38.08
C SER A 6 1.98 27.49 -37.42
N GLN A 7 1.94 27.91 -36.16
CA GLN A 7 3.15 27.88 -35.34
C GLN A 7 3.34 26.47 -34.81
N LEU A 8 4.09 25.67 -35.57
CA LEU A 8 4.85 24.54 -35.04
C LEU A 8 5.85 25.09 -34.03
N LEU A 9 5.54 24.94 -32.74
CA LEU A 9 6.54 25.05 -31.68
C LEU A 9 7.38 23.76 -31.75
N GLU A 10 8.56 23.84 -32.36
CA GLU A 10 9.59 22.80 -32.21
C GLU A 10 10.03 22.77 -30.73
N GLU A 11 9.71 21.70 -30.01
CA GLU A 11 10.20 21.52 -28.64
C GLU A 11 11.68 21.11 -28.64
N PRO A 12 12.53 21.72 -27.79
CA PRO A 12 13.92 21.31 -27.65
C PRO A 12 14.00 19.95 -26.94
N THR A 13 14.26 18.88 -27.69
CA THR A 13 14.40 17.52 -27.17
C THR A 13 15.75 17.30 -26.49
N PHE A 14 15.95 17.82 -25.28
CA PHE A 14 17.02 17.30 -24.42
C PHE A 14 16.52 16.00 -23.79
N LYS A 15 16.87 14.86 -24.40
CA LYS A 15 16.61 13.53 -23.86
C LYS A 15 17.79 13.11 -23.00
N LEU A 16 17.59 12.98 -21.70
CA LEU A 16 18.55 12.28 -20.85
C LEU A 16 18.31 10.78 -21.01
N THR A 17 19.36 10.01 -21.25
CA THR A 17 19.29 8.55 -21.35
C THR A 17 20.13 7.92 -20.25
N LYS A 18 19.54 6.96 -19.53
CA LYS A 18 20.24 6.09 -18.56
C LYS A 18 20.07 4.64 -18.98
N SER A 19 21.06 3.81 -18.71
CA SER A 19 20.95 2.35 -18.88
C SER A 19 21.44 1.60 -17.65
N SER A 20 20.95 0.38 -17.50
CA SER A 20 21.43 -0.58 -16.50
C SER A 20 21.50 -1.97 -17.13
N ASP A 21 22.63 -2.65 -16.93
CA ASP A 21 22.90 -3.97 -17.47
C ASP A 21 23.07 -4.97 -16.30
N SER A 22 22.66 -6.22 -16.50
CA SER A 22 22.85 -7.32 -15.55
C SER A 22 23.43 -8.52 -16.28
N TYR A 23 24.35 -9.21 -15.61
CA TYR A 23 25.10 -10.33 -16.16
C TYR A 23 24.89 -11.59 -15.34
N ASP A 24 24.99 -12.76 -15.98
CA ASP A 24 25.03 -14.05 -15.29
C ASP A 24 26.41 -14.36 -14.68
N GLU A 25 26.55 -15.53 -14.05
CA GLU A 25 27.81 -16.01 -13.48
C GLU A 25 28.94 -16.23 -14.51
N PHE A 26 28.60 -16.30 -15.79
CA PHE A 26 29.52 -16.41 -16.92
C PHE A 26 29.81 -15.07 -17.58
N ASN A 27 29.33 -13.97 -16.98
CA ASN A 27 29.46 -12.60 -17.48
C ASN A 27 28.76 -12.35 -18.84
N ASN A 28 27.71 -13.10 -19.15
CA ASN A 28 26.84 -12.83 -20.30
C ASN A 28 25.75 -11.85 -19.91
N LEU A 29 25.44 -10.89 -20.79
CA LEU A 29 24.36 -9.92 -20.59
C LEU A 29 22.99 -10.64 -20.60
N ILE A 30 22.32 -10.70 -19.45
CA ILE A 30 21.02 -11.35 -19.30
C ILE A 30 19.86 -10.36 -19.26
N LYS A 31 20.12 -9.11 -18.87
CA LYS A 31 19.11 -8.06 -18.80
C LYS A 31 19.72 -6.72 -19.14
N GLN A 32 19.08 -5.99 -20.03
CA GLN A 32 19.41 -4.60 -20.31
C GLN A 32 18.15 -3.76 -20.14
N THR A 33 18.25 -2.64 -19.46
CA THR A 33 17.16 -1.68 -19.29
C THR A 33 17.61 -0.28 -19.64
N THR A 34 16.86 0.39 -20.51
CA THR A 34 17.09 1.79 -20.90
C THR A 34 15.94 2.68 -20.44
N TYR A 35 16.29 3.90 -20.05
CA TYR A 35 15.37 4.92 -19.56
C TYR A 35 15.63 6.19 -20.37
N GLU A 36 14.59 6.78 -20.95
CA GLU A 36 14.63 8.10 -21.57
C GLU A 36 13.78 9.06 -20.75
N TYR A 37 14.28 10.27 -20.54
CA TYR A 37 13.60 11.30 -19.78
C TYR A 37 13.39 12.57 -20.59
N ASP A 38 12.35 13.34 -20.25
CA ASP A 38 12.15 14.69 -20.75
C ASP A 38 13.02 15.73 -20.01
N VAL A 39 12.83 17.01 -20.35
CA VAL A 39 13.57 18.14 -19.78
C VAL A 39 13.23 18.41 -18.30
N PHE A 40 12.11 17.88 -17.80
CA PHE A 40 11.69 17.97 -16.40
C PHE A 40 12.06 16.71 -15.61
N ASN A 41 12.84 15.81 -16.22
CA ASN A 41 13.28 14.55 -15.63
C ASN A 41 12.12 13.56 -15.37
N ASN A 42 11.02 13.68 -16.11
CA ASN A 42 9.97 12.66 -16.16
C ASN A 42 10.40 11.54 -17.12
N LEU A 43 10.11 10.29 -16.75
CA LEU A 43 10.43 9.11 -17.57
C LEU A 43 9.47 9.03 -18.76
N ILE A 44 9.95 9.22 -20.00
CA ILE A 44 9.15 9.17 -21.22
C ILE A 44 9.22 7.82 -21.96
N LYS A 45 10.29 7.04 -21.73
CA LYS A 45 10.40 5.69 -22.27
C LYS A 45 11.18 4.76 -21.35
N LEU A 46 10.67 3.55 -21.17
CA LEU A 46 11.35 2.44 -20.51
C LEU A 46 11.39 1.26 -21.46
N THR A 47 12.57 0.69 -21.70
CA THR A 47 12.71 -0.52 -22.50
C THR A 47 13.56 -1.53 -21.77
N THR A 48 13.07 -2.77 -21.63
CA THR A 48 13.83 -3.89 -21.04
C THR A 48 13.92 -5.04 -22.01
N TYR A 49 15.15 -5.51 -22.21
CA TYR A 49 15.45 -6.73 -22.92
C TYR A 49 15.93 -7.79 -21.93
N TYR A 50 15.41 -9.01 -22.04
CA TYR A 50 15.96 -10.20 -21.39
C TYR A 50 16.59 -11.08 -22.47
N GLU A 51 17.87 -11.41 -22.31
CA GLU A 51 18.63 -12.22 -23.28
C GLU A 51 18.47 -11.70 -24.74
N GLY A 52 18.41 -10.38 -24.92
CA GLY A 52 18.22 -9.73 -26.22
C GLY A 52 16.78 -9.69 -26.75
N THR A 53 15.81 -10.30 -26.06
CA THR A 53 14.38 -10.25 -26.44
C THR A 53 13.68 -9.11 -25.72
N LEU A 54 12.94 -8.29 -26.47
CA LEU A 54 12.14 -7.21 -25.89
C LEU A 54 11.06 -7.79 -24.98
N ALA A 55 11.10 -7.43 -23.70
CA ALA A 55 10.18 -7.92 -22.69
C ALA A 55 9.28 -6.83 -22.11
N ILE A 56 9.78 -5.58 -22.07
CA ILE A 56 9.02 -4.42 -21.61
C ILE A 56 9.31 -3.28 -22.57
N GLU A 57 8.27 -2.65 -23.09
CA GLU A 57 8.34 -1.32 -23.67
C GLU A 57 7.18 -0.51 -23.10
N ASN A 58 7.51 0.59 -22.43
CA ASN A 58 6.54 1.54 -21.92
C ASN A 58 6.88 2.93 -22.46
N ILE A 59 5.89 3.61 -23.02
CA ILE A 59 5.97 5.01 -23.47
C ILE A 59 5.01 5.80 -22.60
N TYR A 60 5.49 6.89 -22.02
CA TYR A 60 4.76 7.73 -21.09
C TYR A 60 4.59 9.13 -21.69
N GLU A 61 3.39 9.68 -21.58
CA GLU A 61 3.07 11.04 -22.01
C GLU A 61 2.49 11.81 -20.83
N TYR A 62 2.93 13.05 -20.65
CA TYR A 62 2.56 13.91 -19.53
C TYR A 62 1.88 15.19 -20.03
N ASP A 63 1.01 15.76 -19.20
CA ASP A 63 0.51 17.12 -19.42
C ASP A 63 1.50 18.20 -18.94
N ALA A 64 1.14 19.47 -19.13
CA ALA A 64 1.96 20.61 -18.70
C ALA A 64 2.13 20.76 -17.19
N PHE A 65 1.35 20.01 -16.39
CA PHE A 65 1.45 19.97 -14.93
C PHE A 65 2.23 18.73 -14.44
N ASN A 66 2.89 18.00 -15.35
CA ASN A 66 3.60 16.75 -15.10
C ASN A 66 2.69 15.58 -14.63
N ASN A 67 1.39 15.63 -14.93
CA ASN A 67 0.52 14.47 -14.71
C ASN A 67 0.64 13.50 -15.89
N LEU A 68 0.75 12.20 -15.62
CA LEU A 68 0.77 11.16 -16.64
C LEU A 68 -0.60 11.08 -17.32
N ILE A 69 -0.71 11.44 -18.60
CA ILE A 69 -1.98 11.40 -19.35
C ILE A 69 -2.13 10.14 -20.20
N LYS A 70 -1.02 9.48 -20.54
CA LYS A 70 -1.03 8.25 -21.33
C LYS A 70 0.15 7.34 -21.02
N LEU A 71 -0.11 6.05 -20.93
CA LEU A 71 0.90 4.99 -20.90
C LEU A 71 0.58 3.99 -22.00
N THR A 72 1.52 3.80 -22.93
CA THR A 72 1.46 2.73 -23.92
C THR A 72 2.45 1.65 -23.50
N SER A 73 1.95 0.45 -23.23
CA SER A 73 2.75 -0.75 -22.96
C SER A 73 2.59 -1.74 -24.12
N LEU A 74 3.41 -2.80 -24.17
CA LEU A 74 3.43 -3.76 -25.28
C LEU A 74 2.04 -4.26 -25.71
N ASN A 75 1.18 -4.61 -24.74
CA ASN A 75 -0.12 -5.23 -25.00
C ASN A 75 -1.30 -4.45 -24.40
N SER A 76 -1.06 -3.22 -23.94
CA SER A 76 -2.11 -2.42 -23.29
C SER A 76 -1.84 -0.93 -23.37
N GLU A 77 -2.90 -0.15 -23.41
CA GLU A 77 -2.86 1.31 -23.38
C GLU A 77 -3.69 1.82 -22.20
N TYR A 78 -3.20 2.86 -21.53
CA TYR A 78 -3.85 3.50 -20.39
C TYR A 78 -3.98 4.98 -20.69
N ILE A 79 -5.17 5.54 -20.50
CA ILE A 79 -5.44 6.96 -20.66
C ILE A 79 -5.98 7.50 -19.35
N TYR A 80 -5.36 8.56 -18.86
CA TYR A 80 -5.66 9.19 -17.59
C TYR A 80 -6.25 10.59 -17.83
N LYS A 81 -7.20 10.99 -17.00
CA LYS A 81 -7.77 12.33 -17.01
C LYS A 81 -7.86 12.86 -15.59
N TYR A 82 -7.52 14.13 -15.45
CA TYR A 82 -7.48 14.82 -14.17
C TYR A 82 -8.46 16.00 -14.15
N ASP A 83 -8.89 16.39 -12.95
CA ASP A 83 -9.57 17.65 -12.74
C ASP A 83 -8.57 18.81 -12.58
N ALA A 84 -9.08 20.03 -12.31
CA ALA A 84 -8.26 21.22 -12.11
C ALA A 84 -7.41 21.22 -10.83
N PHE A 85 -7.67 20.28 -9.91
CA PHE A 85 -6.91 20.11 -8.67
C PHE A 85 -5.90 18.95 -8.77
N ASN A 86 -5.67 18.41 -9.98
CA ASN A 86 -4.84 17.26 -10.27
C ASN A 86 -5.34 15.93 -9.65
N ASN A 87 -6.63 15.83 -9.32
CA ASN A 87 -7.21 14.55 -8.93
C ASN A 87 -7.52 13.72 -10.18
N LEU A 88 -7.16 12.43 -10.17
CA LEU A 88 -7.52 11.51 -11.26
C LEU A 88 -9.04 11.30 -11.27
N ILE A 89 -9.74 11.72 -12.33
CA ILE A 89 -11.18 11.58 -12.48
C ILE A 89 -11.59 10.44 -13.43
N LYS A 90 -10.68 10.00 -14.30
CA LYS A 90 -10.94 8.87 -15.20
C LYS A 90 -9.66 8.13 -15.60
N LEU A 91 -9.71 6.81 -15.60
CA LEU A 91 -8.70 5.92 -16.17
C LEU A 91 -9.38 4.92 -17.10
N THR A 92 -8.99 4.89 -18.36
CA THR A 92 -9.46 3.88 -19.32
C THR A 92 -8.30 3.02 -19.80
N THR A 93 -8.50 1.70 -19.82
CA THR A 93 -7.51 0.74 -20.26
C THR A 93 -7.98 0.04 -21.54
N TYR A 94 -7.07 -0.21 -22.47
CA TYR A 94 -7.33 -0.89 -23.74
C TYR A 94 -6.38 -2.08 -23.88
N ASN A 95 -6.82 -3.13 -24.59
CA ASN A 95 -5.93 -4.23 -24.97
C ASN A 95 -5.15 -3.88 -26.26
N GLU A 96 -4.27 -4.79 -26.69
CA GLU A 96 -3.50 -4.69 -27.94
C GLU A 96 -4.34 -4.45 -29.20
N GLU A 97 -5.61 -4.88 -29.21
CA GLU A 97 -6.55 -4.68 -30.33
C GLU A 97 -7.23 -3.29 -30.29
N GLY A 98 -6.88 -2.44 -29.32
CA GLY A 98 -7.50 -1.13 -29.10
C GLY A 98 -8.91 -1.20 -28.50
N ARG A 99 -9.32 -2.35 -27.95
CA ARG A 99 -10.64 -2.53 -27.33
C ARG A 99 -10.57 -2.13 -25.86
N LEU A 100 -11.52 -1.30 -25.42
CA LEU A 100 -11.69 -0.93 -24.01
C LEU A 100 -11.84 -2.20 -23.15
N THR A 101 -11.02 -2.32 -22.12
CA THR A 101 -11.03 -3.44 -21.17
C THR A 101 -11.60 -3.02 -19.82
N THR A 102 -11.24 -1.83 -19.36
CA THR A 102 -11.69 -1.29 -18.07
C THR A 102 -11.85 0.22 -18.15
N GLU A 103 -12.86 0.76 -17.49
CA GLU A 103 -13.02 2.19 -17.25
C GLU A 103 -13.24 2.43 -15.76
N TYR A 104 -12.41 3.28 -15.17
CA TYR A 104 -12.55 3.79 -13.82
C TYR A 104 -12.98 5.25 -13.88
N ILE A 105 -13.97 5.61 -13.08
CA ILE A 105 -14.45 6.98 -12.86
C ILE A 105 -14.32 7.28 -11.38
N TYR A 106 -13.78 8.44 -11.05
CA TYR A 106 -13.57 8.88 -9.67
C TYR A 106 -14.27 10.22 -9.46
N GLU A 107 -14.96 10.36 -8.34
CA GLU A 107 -15.66 11.56 -7.93
C GLU A 107 -15.14 11.98 -6.56
N TYR A 108 -14.92 13.28 -6.38
CA TYR A 108 -14.34 13.87 -5.17
C TYR A 108 -15.29 14.92 -4.60
N ASP A 109 -15.23 15.13 -3.29
CA ASP A 109 -15.88 16.26 -2.64
C ASP A 109 -15.05 17.56 -2.78
N ALA A 110 -15.54 18.65 -2.19
CA ALA A 110 -14.86 19.95 -2.20
C ALA A 110 -13.54 19.99 -1.40
N PHE A 111 -13.27 18.97 -0.59
CA PHE A 111 -12.04 18.82 0.20
C PHE A 111 -11.05 17.85 -0.45
N ASN A 112 -11.30 17.44 -1.70
CA ASN A 112 -10.54 16.44 -2.45
C ASN A 112 -10.57 15.02 -1.85
N ASN A 113 -11.58 14.69 -1.04
CA ASN A 113 -11.78 13.31 -0.61
C ASN A 113 -12.51 12.53 -1.72
N LEU A 114 -12.04 11.31 -2.02
CA LEU A 114 -12.71 10.41 -2.97
C LEU A 114 -14.04 9.93 -2.38
N ILE A 115 -15.17 10.36 -2.96
CA ILE A 115 -16.51 9.98 -2.48
C ILE A 115 -17.12 8.84 -3.28
N LYS A 116 -16.68 8.63 -4.53
CA LYS A 116 -17.16 7.52 -5.36
C LYS A 116 -16.11 7.05 -6.34
N GLN A 117 -15.98 5.73 -6.47
CA GLN A 117 -15.26 5.10 -7.57
C GLN A 117 -16.21 4.15 -8.29
N THR A 118 -16.33 4.33 -9.61
CA THR A 118 -17.10 3.45 -10.48
C THR A 118 -16.16 2.72 -11.43
N THR A 119 -16.26 1.40 -11.51
CA THR A 119 -15.45 0.58 -12.41
C THR A 119 -16.34 -0.21 -13.36
N TYR A 120 -16.12 -0.07 -14.66
CA TYR A 120 -16.74 -0.87 -15.71
C TYR A 120 -15.71 -1.83 -16.28
N TYR A 121 -15.93 -3.14 -16.14
CA TYR A 121 -15.15 -4.14 -16.87
C TYR A 121 -15.86 -4.54 -18.15
N LYS A 122 -15.06 -4.96 -19.16
CA LYS A 122 -15.34 -5.35 -20.56
C LYS A 122 -16.72 -5.98 -20.92
N TYR A 123 -17.58 -6.35 -19.98
CA TYR A 123 -18.91 -6.94 -20.18
C TYR A 123 -19.89 -6.62 -19.03
N ASP A 124 -20.31 -5.36 -18.89
CA ASP A 124 -21.38 -4.87 -18.00
C ASP A 124 -21.18 -5.05 -16.48
N THR A 125 -20.09 -5.69 -16.04
CA THR A 125 -19.81 -5.77 -14.60
C THR A 125 -19.41 -4.40 -14.08
N LEU A 126 -20.35 -3.83 -13.33
CA LEU A 126 -20.26 -2.55 -12.67
C LEU A 126 -19.88 -2.78 -11.21
N TYR A 127 -18.76 -2.19 -10.80
CA TYR A 127 -18.41 -2.10 -9.40
C TYR A 127 -18.48 -0.65 -8.94
N GLU A 128 -19.13 -0.41 -7.81
CA GLU A 128 -19.20 0.91 -7.22
C GLU A 128 -18.67 0.87 -5.79
N LYS A 129 -17.81 1.81 -5.47
CA LYS A 129 -17.34 2.09 -4.12
C LYS A 129 -17.83 3.48 -3.74
N ILE A 130 -18.47 3.60 -2.59
CA ILE A 130 -18.94 4.88 -2.07
C ILE A 130 -18.30 5.10 -0.70
N TYR A 131 -17.83 6.31 -0.48
CA TYR A 131 -17.13 6.73 0.73
C TYR A 131 -17.84 7.95 1.31
N GLU A 132 -18.08 7.94 2.61
CA GLU A 132 -18.65 9.07 3.35
C GLU A 132 -17.69 9.46 4.46
N TYR A 133 -17.50 10.76 4.62
CA TYR A 133 -16.56 11.35 5.58
C TYR A 133 -17.31 12.25 6.56
N ASP A 134 -16.77 12.37 7.78
CA ASP A 134 -17.22 13.40 8.72
C ASP A 134 -16.57 14.77 8.43
N GLU A 135 -16.89 15.77 9.25
CA GLU A 135 -16.35 17.14 9.14
C GLU A 135 -14.84 17.25 9.40
N PHE A 136 -14.22 16.22 9.98
CA PHE A 136 -12.79 16.13 10.25
C PHE A 136 -12.04 15.30 9.18
N ASN A 137 -12.71 14.96 8.08
CA ASN A 137 -12.22 14.10 7.00
C ASN A 137 -11.91 12.65 7.44
N ASN A 138 -12.53 12.16 8.52
CA ASN A 138 -12.48 10.74 8.87
C ASN A 138 -13.50 9.97 8.03
N LEU A 139 -13.10 8.82 7.48
CA LEU A 139 -14.01 7.93 6.74
C LEU A 139 -15.00 7.27 7.72
N ILE A 140 -16.27 7.67 7.68
CA ILE A 140 -17.32 7.12 8.56
C ILE A 140 -18.10 5.97 7.93
N LYS A 141 -18.11 5.88 6.60
CA LYS A 141 -18.79 4.79 5.89
C LYS A 141 -18.11 4.45 4.58
N TYR A 142 -18.01 3.16 4.30
CA TYR A 142 -17.59 2.64 3.01
C TYR A 142 -18.55 1.53 2.55
N THR A 143 -19.05 1.64 1.34
CA THR A 143 -19.92 0.62 0.74
C THR A 143 -19.37 0.17 -0.61
N TYR A 144 -19.54 -1.12 -0.89
CA TYR A 144 -19.11 -1.75 -2.12
C TYR A 144 -20.28 -2.48 -2.77
N TYR A 145 -20.56 -2.13 -4.02
CA TYR A 145 -21.62 -2.71 -4.82
C TYR A 145 -21.03 -3.48 -6.01
N ASN A 146 -21.65 -4.60 -6.31
CA ASN A 146 -21.43 -5.36 -7.54
C ASN A 146 -22.75 -5.42 -8.30
N ASN A 147 -22.79 -4.82 -9.49
CA ASN A 147 -23.98 -4.71 -10.34
C ASN A 147 -25.19 -4.16 -9.58
N GLY A 148 -24.97 -3.07 -8.81
CA GLY A 148 -25.98 -2.40 -8.00
C GLY A 148 -26.40 -3.15 -6.71
N LYS A 149 -25.87 -4.36 -6.46
CA LYS A 149 -26.12 -5.09 -5.21
C LYS A 149 -25.05 -4.75 -4.18
N LEU A 150 -25.46 -4.31 -2.99
CA LEU A 150 -24.55 -4.12 -1.86
C LEU A 150 -23.90 -5.46 -1.48
N THR A 151 -22.58 -5.50 -1.45
CA THR A 151 -21.78 -6.69 -1.13
C THR A 151 -20.96 -6.51 0.13
N THR A 152 -20.58 -5.28 0.45
CA THR A 152 -19.87 -4.97 1.69
C THR A 152 -20.25 -3.58 2.17
N GLU A 153 -20.43 -3.46 3.47
CA GLU A 153 -20.64 -2.20 4.16
C GLU A 153 -19.71 -2.18 5.37
N TYR A 154 -19.03 -1.06 5.57
CA TYR A 154 -18.25 -0.75 6.74
C TYR A 154 -18.74 0.57 7.31
N ILE A 155 -18.96 0.61 8.62
CA ILE A 155 -19.29 1.80 9.39
C ILE A 155 -18.19 1.98 10.43
N TYR A 156 -17.70 3.21 10.54
CA TYR A 156 -16.60 3.59 11.42
C TYR A 156 -17.08 4.69 12.36
N GLU A 157 -16.73 4.56 13.64
CA GLU A 157 -17.02 5.56 14.66
C GLU A 157 -15.71 5.98 15.32
N TYR A 158 -15.55 7.28 15.53
CA TYR A 158 -14.35 7.88 16.08
C TYR A 158 -14.64 8.62 17.39
N ASP A 159 -13.65 8.70 18.27
CA ASP A 159 -13.71 9.61 19.42
C ASP A 159 -13.34 11.05 19.04
N ALA A 160 -13.38 11.96 20.01
CA ALA A 160 -13.03 13.38 19.82
C ALA A 160 -11.54 13.64 19.51
N PHE A 161 -10.68 12.63 19.61
CA PHE A 161 -9.26 12.69 19.27
C PHE A 161 -8.98 12.01 17.92
N ASN A 162 -10.01 11.69 17.13
CA ASN A 162 -9.95 10.97 15.86
C ASN A 162 -9.42 9.53 15.99
N ASN A 163 -9.53 8.90 17.16
CA ASN A 163 -9.25 7.47 17.31
C ASN A 163 -10.48 6.65 16.89
N LEU A 164 -10.28 5.63 16.05
CA LEU A 164 -11.33 4.70 15.65
C LEU A 164 -11.78 3.87 16.85
N ILE A 165 -12.97 4.10 17.40
CA ILE A 165 -13.49 3.38 18.57
C ILE A 165 -14.38 2.20 18.21
N LYS A 166 -15.00 2.21 17.02
CA LYS A 166 -15.82 1.09 16.55
C LYS A 166 -15.75 0.92 15.04
N LYS A 167 -15.69 -0.33 14.60
CA LYS A 167 -15.84 -0.72 13.20
C LYS A 167 -16.88 -1.81 13.08
N THR A 168 -17.95 -1.56 12.34
CA THR A 168 -19.03 -2.50 12.06
C THR A 168 -18.98 -2.88 10.60
N PHE A 169 -19.04 -4.17 10.26
CA PHE A 169 -19.05 -4.59 8.86
C PHE A 169 -19.75 -5.92 8.63
N TYR A 170 -20.20 -6.12 7.39
CA TYR A 170 -20.80 -7.39 6.96
C TYR A 170 -19.84 -8.14 6.05
N PHE A 171 -19.59 -9.41 6.36
CA PHE A 171 -18.82 -10.30 5.51
C PHE A 171 -19.55 -11.66 5.44
N ASP A 172 -19.77 -12.15 4.23
CA ASP A 172 -20.52 -13.39 3.96
C ASP A 172 -21.89 -13.45 4.67
N GLY A 173 -22.58 -12.30 4.76
CA GLY A 173 -23.87 -12.17 5.42
C GLY A 173 -23.84 -12.14 6.96
N ALA A 174 -22.66 -12.32 7.57
CA ALA A 174 -22.48 -12.20 9.01
C ALA A 174 -22.05 -10.78 9.41
N LEU A 175 -22.61 -10.30 10.53
CA LEU A 175 -22.22 -9.04 11.16
C LEU A 175 -20.95 -9.22 11.99
N TYR A 176 -19.97 -8.36 11.80
CA TYR A 176 -18.76 -8.26 12.59
C TYR A 176 -18.69 -6.88 13.24
N GLU A 177 -18.33 -6.86 14.51
CA GLU A 177 -18.10 -5.61 15.24
C GLU A 177 -16.75 -5.66 15.94
N ASN A 178 -15.92 -4.66 15.71
CA ASN A 178 -14.66 -4.47 16.41
C ASN A 178 -14.78 -3.20 17.25
N ILE A 179 -14.47 -3.32 18.54
CA ILE A 179 -14.41 -2.20 19.49
C ILE A 179 -12.95 -1.98 19.86
N TYR A 180 -12.54 -0.71 19.90
CA TYR A 180 -11.18 -0.29 20.18
C TYR A 180 -11.18 0.64 21.39
N GLU A 181 -10.27 0.40 22.32
CA GLU A 181 -10.11 1.23 23.51
C GLU A 181 -8.68 1.75 23.55
N TYR A 182 -8.52 3.02 23.94
CA TYR A 182 -7.26 3.74 23.92
C TYR A 182 -6.94 4.30 25.30
N ASP A 183 -5.65 4.49 25.58
CA ASP A 183 -5.22 5.28 26.72
C ASP A 183 -5.32 6.79 26.43
N LYS A 184 -4.96 7.62 27.41
CA LYS A 184 -5.00 9.09 27.30
C LYS A 184 -4.00 9.68 26.28
N PHE A 185 -3.07 8.87 25.78
CA PHE A 185 -2.08 9.26 24.78
C PHE A 185 -2.44 8.71 23.39
N SER A 186 -3.66 8.16 23.23
CA SER A 186 -4.12 7.52 21.99
C SER A 186 -3.33 6.25 21.61
N ASN A 187 -2.68 5.61 22.59
CA ASN A 187 -2.17 4.26 22.39
C ASN A 187 -3.33 3.28 22.51
N LEU A 188 -3.48 2.37 21.55
CA LEU A 188 -4.52 1.35 21.58
C LEU A 188 -4.22 0.34 22.68
N ILE A 189 -5.07 0.22 23.69
CA ILE A 189 -4.88 -0.71 24.82
C ILE A 189 -5.69 -1.99 24.69
N LYS A 190 -6.76 -1.99 23.88
CA LYS A 190 -7.61 -3.17 23.72
C LYS A 190 -8.39 -3.17 22.40
N LYS A 191 -8.51 -4.36 21.81
CA LYS A 191 -9.50 -4.67 20.75
C LYS A 191 -10.44 -5.74 21.26
N THR A 192 -11.73 -5.57 21.00
CA THR A 192 -12.75 -6.61 21.25
C THR A 192 -13.46 -6.92 19.94
N TYR A 193 -13.57 -8.20 19.61
CA TYR A 193 -14.18 -8.67 18.37
C TYR A 193 -15.48 -9.42 18.68
N TYR A 194 -16.53 -9.11 17.94
CA TYR A 194 -17.82 -9.80 17.96
C TYR A 194 -18.16 -10.33 16.58
N LEU A 195 -18.75 -11.53 16.56
CA LEU A 195 -19.33 -12.16 15.38
C LEU A 195 -20.80 -12.44 15.64
N VAL A 196 -21.69 -11.87 14.84
CA VAL A 196 -23.15 -11.95 15.01
C VAL A 196 -23.55 -11.55 16.44
N SER A 197 -22.95 -10.46 16.92
CA SER A 197 -23.10 -9.92 18.29
C SER A 197 -22.70 -10.88 19.43
N VAL A 198 -22.02 -11.99 19.11
CA VAL A 198 -21.42 -12.90 20.08
C VAL A 198 -19.94 -12.57 20.22
N PHE A 199 -19.46 -12.48 21.45
CA PHE A 199 -18.04 -12.25 21.73
C PHE A 199 -17.17 -13.35 21.08
N TYR A 200 -16.14 -12.93 20.35
CA TYR A 200 -15.19 -13.82 19.69
C TYR A 200 -13.86 -13.88 20.45
N ASN A 201 -13.17 -12.74 20.54
CA ASN A 201 -11.93 -12.62 21.29
C ASN A 201 -11.67 -11.16 21.70
N HIS A 202 -10.68 -10.97 22.57
CA HIS A 202 -10.07 -9.67 22.79
C HIS A 202 -8.56 -9.75 22.70
N ILE A 203 -7.95 -8.62 22.35
CA ILE A 203 -6.50 -8.43 22.31
C ILE A 203 -6.17 -7.25 23.21
N TYR A 204 -5.27 -7.41 24.16
CA TYR A 204 -4.72 -6.30 24.94
C TYR A 204 -3.33 -5.92 24.47
N TYR A 205 -2.98 -4.67 24.73
CA TYR A 205 -1.69 -4.07 24.42
C TYR A 205 -1.20 -3.32 25.65
N GLU A 206 0.06 -3.53 26.01
CA GLU A 206 0.72 -2.83 27.12
C GLU A 206 1.96 -2.12 26.59
N TYR A 207 2.18 -0.91 27.09
CA TYR A 207 3.25 -0.03 26.65
C TYR A 207 4.15 0.35 27.81
N ASP A 208 5.42 0.59 27.53
CA ASP A 208 6.33 1.22 28.50
C ASP A 208 6.10 2.74 28.59
N LYS A 209 6.91 3.40 29.43
CA LYS A 209 6.86 4.86 29.63
C LYS A 209 7.29 5.69 28.41
N PHE A 210 7.89 5.05 27.41
CA PHE A 210 8.35 5.67 26.17
C PHE A 210 7.38 5.38 25.00
N ASN A 211 6.22 4.78 25.29
CA ASN A 211 5.22 4.33 24.31
C ASN A 211 5.69 3.19 23.40
N ASN A 212 6.69 2.40 23.81
CA ASN A 212 7.02 1.16 23.11
C ASN A 212 6.04 0.07 23.52
N LEU A 213 5.51 -0.70 22.57
CA LEU A 213 4.64 -1.85 22.84
C LEU A 213 5.48 -2.96 23.48
N ILE A 214 5.26 -3.28 24.75
CA ILE A 214 6.03 -4.31 25.48
C ILE A 214 5.30 -5.64 25.54
N LYS A 215 3.97 -5.65 25.40
CA LYS A 215 3.19 -6.87 25.50
C LYS A 215 1.92 -6.81 24.66
N GLN A 216 1.60 -7.91 24.01
CA GLN A 216 0.32 -8.15 23.36
C GLN A 216 -0.23 -9.50 23.80
N THR A 217 -1.49 -9.55 24.25
CA THR A 217 -2.14 -10.81 24.66
C THR A 217 -3.48 -10.97 23.96
N THR A 218 -3.74 -12.14 23.38
CA THR A 218 -5.02 -12.50 22.75
C THR A 218 -5.72 -13.54 23.60
N TYR A 219 -6.97 -13.28 23.99
CA TYR A 219 -7.79 -14.25 24.72
C TYR A 219 -9.04 -14.61 23.93
N ASN A 220 -9.32 -15.90 23.85
CA ASN A 220 -10.56 -16.44 23.31
C ASN A 220 -11.37 -16.99 24.48
N ASP A 221 -12.61 -16.54 24.64
CA ASP A 221 -13.51 -16.93 25.75
C ASP A 221 -12.85 -16.92 27.14
N GLY A 222 -12.11 -15.85 27.43
CA GLY A 222 -11.38 -15.67 28.70
C GLY A 222 -10.09 -16.48 28.86
N THR A 223 -9.74 -17.33 27.89
CA THR A 223 -8.51 -18.14 27.90
C THR A 223 -7.42 -17.48 27.07
N LEU A 224 -6.23 -17.28 27.63
CA LEU A 224 -5.07 -16.76 26.91
C LEU A 224 -4.65 -17.74 25.81
N LYS A 225 -4.63 -17.28 24.56
CA LYS A 225 -4.27 -18.07 23.37
C LYS A 225 -2.93 -17.68 22.79
N HIS A 226 -2.66 -16.39 22.68
CA HIS A 226 -1.40 -15.90 22.15
C HIS A 226 -0.85 -14.81 23.06
N GLU A 227 0.45 -14.84 23.26
CA GLU A 227 1.18 -13.78 23.96
C GLU A 227 2.41 -13.40 23.15
N LYS A 228 2.66 -12.10 23.01
CA LYS A 228 3.90 -11.56 22.47
C LYS A 228 4.50 -10.62 23.47
N ILE A 229 5.79 -10.78 23.71
CA ILE A 229 6.58 -9.92 24.60
C ILE A 229 7.66 -9.27 23.74
N TYR A 230 7.88 -7.98 23.97
CA TYR A 230 8.84 -7.16 23.26
C TYR A 230 9.79 -6.51 24.26
N GLU A 231 11.07 -6.60 23.98
CA GLU A 231 12.13 -6.00 24.80
C GLU A 231 12.91 -5.01 23.94
N TYR A 232 13.23 -3.87 24.54
CA TYR A 232 13.90 -2.75 23.88
C TYR A 232 15.19 -2.40 24.63
N ASP A 233 16.18 -1.91 23.90
CA ASP A 233 17.36 -1.29 24.50
C ASP A 233 17.08 0.16 24.96
N GLU A 234 18.11 0.83 25.49
CA GLU A 234 18.02 2.21 25.96
C GLU A 234 17.81 3.25 24.84
N PHE A 235 18.01 2.86 23.59
CA PHE A 235 17.80 3.69 22.40
C PHE A 235 16.43 3.43 21.74
N ASN A 236 15.58 2.61 22.37
CA ASN A 236 14.28 2.14 21.87
C ASN A 236 14.37 1.24 20.63
N ASN A 237 15.50 0.58 20.40
CA ASN A 237 15.57 -0.47 19.40
C ASN A 237 14.97 -1.76 19.96
N LEU A 238 14.12 -2.44 19.18
CA LEU A 238 13.60 -3.76 19.54
C LEU A 238 14.75 -4.77 19.51
N ILE A 239 15.10 -5.34 20.66
CA ILE A 239 16.20 -6.31 20.80
C ILE A 239 15.70 -7.75 20.89
N LYS A 240 14.46 -7.95 21.36
CA LYS A 240 13.87 -9.29 21.45
C LYS A 240 12.36 -9.26 21.27
N GLN A 241 11.85 -10.22 20.53
CA GLN A 241 10.43 -10.56 20.48
C GLN A 241 10.26 -12.03 20.81
N THR A 242 9.41 -12.34 21.79
CA THR A 242 9.06 -13.71 22.19
C THR A 242 7.59 -13.94 21.93
N THR A 243 7.23 -14.99 21.21
CA THR A 243 5.83 -15.37 20.94
C THR A 243 5.50 -16.70 21.61
N TYR A 244 4.40 -16.72 22.35
CA TYR A 244 3.82 -17.92 22.94
C TYR A 244 2.46 -18.23 22.31
N ASN A 245 2.19 -19.53 22.13
CA ASN A 245 0.91 -20.07 21.72
C ASN A 245 0.43 -21.07 22.77
N ASP A 246 -0.76 -20.84 23.34
CA ASP A 246 -1.32 -21.63 24.44
C ASP A 246 -0.33 -21.82 25.61
N GLY A 247 0.44 -20.77 25.93
CA GLY A 247 1.46 -20.76 26.99
C GLY A 247 2.76 -21.50 26.66
N THR A 248 2.87 -22.08 25.46
CA THR A 248 4.10 -22.74 24.97
C THR A 248 4.88 -21.76 24.10
N LEU A 249 6.22 -21.75 24.23
CA LEU A 249 7.07 -20.94 23.36
C LEU A 249 6.90 -21.41 21.91
N GLU A 250 6.51 -20.51 21.00
CA GLU A 250 6.37 -20.80 19.57
C GLU A 250 7.63 -20.35 18.84
N HIS A 251 8.00 -19.07 18.96
CA HIS A 251 9.23 -18.57 18.34
C HIS A 251 9.80 -17.34 19.06
N GLU A 252 11.11 -17.13 18.88
CA GLU A 252 11.83 -15.95 19.35
C GLU A 252 12.57 -15.28 18.21
N LYS A 253 12.62 -13.94 18.24
CA LYS A 253 13.46 -13.13 17.34
C LYS A 253 14.37 -12.28 18.19
N ILE A 254 15.67 -12.32 17.92
CA ILE A 254 16.68 -11.49 18.57
C ILE A 254 17.28 -10.56 17.52
N TYR A 255 17.50 -9.32 17.89
CA TYR A 255 18.02 -8.26 17.04
C TYR A 255 19.22 -7.61 17.71
N GLU A 256 20.30 -7.42 16.96
CA GLU A 256 21.50 -6.72 17.44
C GLU A 256 21.78 -5.53 16.52
N TYR A 257 22.19 -4.42 17.12
CA TYR A 257 22.43 -3.15 16.44
C TYR A 257 23.87 -2.71 16.67
N ASP A 258 24.43 -1.96 15.72
CA ASP A 258 25.70 -1.26 15.92
C ASP A 258 25.53 0.04 16.73
N GLU A 259 26.64 0.72 16.99
CA GLU A 259 26.68 2.01 17.72
C GLU A 259 25.94 3.16 17.01
N PHE A 260 25.54 2.97 15.75
CA PHE A 260 24.78 3.93 14.94
C PHE A 260 23.31 3.52 14.78
N ASN A 261 22.84 2.54 15.55
CA ASN A 261 21.50 1.95 15.49
C ASN A 261 21.15 1.26 14.16
N ASN A 262 22.15 0.79 13.41
CA ASN A 262 21.91 -0.07 12.26
C ASN A 262 21.75 -1.52 12.72
N LEU A 263 20.71 -2.21 12.27
CA LEU A 263 20.51 -3.63 12.54
C LEU A 263 21.63 -4.44 11.89
N ILE A 264 22.52 -5.04 12.67
CA ILE A 264 23.65 -5.84 12.17
C ILE A 264 23.35 -7.34 12.17
N LYS A 265 22.39 -7.78 12.99
CA LYS A 265 22.09 -9.20 13.11
C LYS A 265 20.65 -9.44 13.51
N LYS A 266 20.05 -10.47 12.91
CA LYS A 266 18.74 -11.00 13.28
C LYS A 266 18.82 -12.52 13.42
N THR A 267 18.34 -13.03 14.54
CA THR A 267 18.32 -14.46 14.85
C THR A 267 16.88 -14.89 15.07
N TYR A 268 16.49 -16.03 14.50
CA TYR A 268 15.16 -16.63 14.64
C TYR A 268 15.26 -18.02 15.25
N TYR A 269 14.48 -18.24 16.31
CA TYR A 269 14.33 -19.53 16.97
C TYR A 269 12.89 -20.01 16.84
N GLU A 270 12.67 -21.29 16.51
CA GLU A 270 11.38 -21.97 16.58
C GLU A 270 11.45 -22.98 17.73
N ASP A 271 10.48 -22.97 18.65
CA ASP A 271 10.45 -23.87 19.81
C ASP A 271 11.78 -23.87 20.63
N GLY A 272 12.50 -22.73 20.62
CA GLY A 272 13.81 -22.57 21.27
C GLY A 272 15.00 -23.11 20.48
N ILE A 273 14.81 -23.59 19.26
CA ILE A 273 15.84 -24.11 18.35
C ILE A 273 16.19 -23.04 17.32
N LEU A 274 17.49 -22.78 17.12
CA LEU A 274 17.95 -21.83 16.10
C LEU A 274 17.64 -22.36 14.70
N GLU A 275 16.81 -21.64 13.95
CA GLU A 275 16.46 -21.98 12.57
C GLU A 275 17.16 -21.07 11.56
N ASN A 276 17.31 -19.78 11.87
CA ASN A 276 17.88 -18.82 10.94
C ASN A 276 18.68 -17.72 11.64
N GLU A 277 19.78 -17.33 11.01
CA GLU A 277 20.58 -16.16 11.35
C GLU A 277 20.84 -15.36 10.08
N THR A 278 20.63 -14.04 10.14
CA THR A 278 20.93 -13.11 9.05
C THR A 278 21.85 -12.02 9.59
N ILE A 279 22.96 -11.77 8.89
CA ILE A 279 23.94 -10.74 9.22
C ILE A 279 23.89 -9.65 8.14
N TYR A 280 23.91 -8.40 8.57
CA TYR A 280 23.90 -7.23 7.69
C TYR A 280 25.24 -6.51 7.79
N GLU A 281 25.84 -6.21 6.63
CA GLU A 281 27.05 -5.42 6.53
C GLU A 281 26.74 -4.09 5.85
N TYR A 282 27.06 -2.99 6.53
CA TYR A 282 26.87 -1.65 5.99
C TYR A 282 28.22 -1.07 5.58
N THR A 283 28.40 -0.81 4.29
CA THR A 283 29.57 -0.09 3.79
C THR A 283 29.27 1.41 3.83
N ARG A 284 30.11 2.17 4.54
CA ARG A 284 30.07 3.64 4.47
C ARG A 284 30.53 4.06 3.08
N VAL A 285 29.62 4.65 2.30
CA VAL A 285 30.02 5.38 1.09
C VAL A 285 30.72 6.65 1.55
N GLN A 286 31.99 6.80 1.16
CA GLN A 286 32.80 8.00 1.42
C GLN A 286 32.33 9.19 0.59
#